data_AF-A0A5M9M4W5-F1
#
_entry.id   AF-A0A5M9M4W5-F1
#
_cell.length_a   1.000
_cell.length_b   1.000
_cell.length_c   1.000
_cell.angle_alpha   90.00
_cell.angle_beta   90.00
_cell.angle_gamma   90.00
#
_symmetry.space_group_name_H-M   'P 1'
#
loop_
_entity.id
_entity.type
_entity.pdbx_description
1 polymer ?
#
loop_
_entity_poly.entity_id
_entity_poly.type
_entity_poly.pdbx_seq_one_letter_code
_entity_poly.pdbx_strand_id
1 'polypeptide(L)'
;MKHPALSNPLSLSRPELHQTGKIVLVTGRGTSIGFHIVKSFILAGVARAILVGRREVRETAARDSPPWRSPRTSNETQTVSFHPESIHNQEFEKMGISETGLPFDDPAFPGAFAVWATTLEARFLHGRFVWASWDIDEYSPGEIRKRIEENVDFLRVGVVGLKGASRGW
;
A
#
# COMPACT_ATOMS: atom_id res chain seq x y z
N MET A 1 -13.33 15.46 3.14
CA MET A 1 -12.90 16.81 2.72
C MET A 1 -11.60 16.65 1.94
N LYS A 2 -11.48 17.20 0.72
CA LYS A 2 -10.22 17.20 -0.05
C LYS A 2 -9.29 18.26 0.54
N HIS A 3 -8.13 17.87 1.05
CA HIS A 3 -7.14 18.77 1.65
C HIS A 3 -6.09 19.27 0.62
N PRO A 4 -5.53 20.48 0.81
CA PRO A 4 -4.64 21.13 -0.13
C PRO A 4 -3.23 20.51 -0.13
N ALA A 5 -2.66 20.39 -1.33
CA ALA A 5 -1.48 19.61 -1.68
C ALA A 5 -0.11 20.05 -1.10
N LEU A 6 -0.05 21.02 -0.17
CA LEU A 6 1.22 21.69 0.16
C LEU A 6 2.02 21.04 1.32
N SER A 7 1.45 20.08 2.06
CA SER A 7 2.18 19.28 3.06
C SER A 7 1.69 17.84 3.13
N ASN A 8 1.36 17.23 2.00
CA ASN A 8 0.91 15.84 1.98
C ASN A 8 2.13 14.91 2.21
N PRO A 9 2.20 14.17 3.33
CA PRO A 9 3.31 13.25 3.57
C PRO A 9 3.41 12.14 2.51
N LEU A 10 2.33 11.86 1.79
CA LEU A 10 2.27 10.90 0.69
C LEU A 10 2.57 11.51 -0.69
N SER A 11 3.02 12.77 -0.76
CA SER A 11 3.38 13.39 -2.04
C SER A 11 4.57 12.68 -2.69
N LEU A 12 4.33 12.02 -3.83
CA LEU A 12 5.35 11.23 -4.54
C LEU A 12 6.51 12.06 -5.14
N SER A 13 6.40 13.40 -5.12
CA SER A 13 7.49 14.32 -5.47
C SER A 13 8.56 14.45 -4.36
N ARG A 14 8.30 13.90 -3.17
CA ARG A 14 9.25 13.93 -2.06
C ARG A 14 10.45 13.03 -2.35
N PRO A 15 11.70 13.52 -2.15
CA PRO A 15 12.90 12.71 -2.37
C PRO A 15 12.92 11.40 -1.57
N GLU A 16 12.39 11.40 -0.34
CA GLU A 16 12.33 10.21 0.51
C GLU A 16 11.45 9.09 -0.06
N LEU A 17 10.50 9.44 -0.93
CA LEU A 17 9.57 8.51 -1.57
C LEU A 17 10.06 8.02 -2.93
N HIS A 18 11.14 8.60 -3.47
CA HIS A 18 11.70 8.17 -4.75
C HIS A 18 12.18 6.71 -4.69
N GLN A 19 11.83 5.97 -5.73
CA GLN A 19 12.12 4.54 -5.88
C GLN A 19 13.19 4.30 -6.96
N THR A 20 14.02 5.31 -7.24
CA THR A 20 15.06 5.27 -8.26
C THR A 20 15.96 4.04 -8.11
N GLY A 21 16.17 3.32 -9.21
CA GLY A 21 17.01 2.11 -9.23
C GLY A 21 16.36 0.84 -8.67
N LYS A 22 15.17 0.94 -8.05
CA LYS A 22 14.46 -0.23 -7.53
C LYS A 22 13.67 -0.93 -8.62
N ILE A 23 13.50 -2.25 -8.45
CA ILE A 23 12.57 -3.07 -9.24
C ILE A 23 11.43 -3.49 -8.31
N VAL A 24 10.19 -3.26 -8.72
CA VAL A 24 9.01 -3.60 -7.93
C VAL A 24 8.22 -4.68 -8.64
N LEU A 25 7.78 -5.70 -7.90
CA LEU A 25 6.87 -6.74 -8.36
C LEU A 25 5.48 -6.47 -7.78
N VAL A 26 4.48 -6.29 -8.63
CA VAL A 26 3.07 -6.15 -8.20
C VAL A 26 2.25 -7.32 -8.73
N THR A 27 1.64 -8.05 -7.82
CA THR A 27 0.64 -9.07 -8.16
C THR A 27 -0.76 -8.46 -8.11
N GLY A 28 -1.73 -9.02 -8.84
CA GLY A 28 -3.13 -8.59 -8.73
C GLY A 28 -3.42 -7.18 -9.29
N ARG A 29 -2.62 -6.67 -10.22
CA ARG A 29 -2.86 -5.43 -11.00
C ARG A 29 -4.02 -5.60 -12.01
N GLY A 30 -5.20 -5.97 -11.54
CA GLY A 30 -6.42 -5.85 -12.34
C GLY A 30 -6.79 -4.38 -12.58
N THR A 31 -8.05 -4.10 -12.88
CA THR A 31 -8.59 -2.75 -13.08
C THR A 31 -8.90 -2.00 -11.77
N SER A 32 -8.33 -2.41 -10.64
CA SER A 32 -8.63 -1.84 -9.31
C SER A 32 -7.36 -1.37 -8.58
N ILE A 33 -7.33 -1.45 -7.25
CA ILE A 33 -6.26 -1.00 -6.36
C ILE A 33 -4.84 -1.35 -6.86
N GLY A 34 -4.64 -2.58 -7.35
CA GLY A 34 -3.33 -3.00 -7.86
C GLY A 34 -2.81 -2.17 -9.04
N PHE A 35 -3.70 -1.64 -9.89
CA PHE A 35 -3.34 -0.70 -10.95
C PHE A 35 -2.85 0.64 -10.38
N HIS A 36 -3.54 1.16 -9.38
CA HIS A 36 -3.17 2.42 -8.74
C HIS A 36 -1.85 2.31 -7.96
N ILE A 37 -1.59 1.17 -7.31
CA ILE A 37 -0.30 0.89 -6.67
C ILE A 37 0.83 0.95 -7.71
N VAL A 38 0.68 0.28 -8.85
CA VAL A 38 1.68 0.31 -9.93
C VAL A 38 1.90 1.74 -10.43
N LYS A 39 0.82 2.49 -10.67
CA LYS A 39 0.90 3.88 -11.13
C LYS A 39 1.70 4.74 -10.14
N SER A 40 1.48 4.58 -8.83
CA SER A 40 2.24 5.31 -7.80
C SER A 40 3.73 4.95 -7.80
N PHE A 41 4.09 3.67 -7.96
CA PHE A 41 5.50 3.28 -8.08
C PHE A 41 6.18 3.84 -9.34
N ILE A 42 5.44 3.91 -10.46
CA ILE A 42 5.94 4.55 -11.70
C ILE A 42 6.16 6.05 -11.46
N LEU A 43 5.19 6.74 -10.85
CA LEU A 43 5.30 8.16 -10.52
C LEU A 43 6.44 8.44 -9.52
N ALA A 44 6.72 7.50 -8.61
CA ALA A 44 7.85 7.56 -7.70
C ALA A 44 9.21 7.23 -8.34
N GLY A 45 9.27 6.98 -9.65
CA GLY A 45 10.54 6.80 -10.39
C GLY A 45 11.18 5.42 -10.27
N VAL A 46 10.38 4.36 -10.09
CA VAL A 46 10.90 2.98 -10.09
C VAL A 46 11.63 2.66 -11.41
N ALA A 47 12.75 1.94 -11.35
CA ALA A 47 13.48 1.55 -12.57
C ALA A 47 12.70 0.52 -13.41
N ARG A 48 11.91 -0.33 -12.75
CA ARG A 48 11.05 -1.32 -13.40
C ARG A 48 9.88 -1.73 -12.50
N ALA A 49 8.68 -1.76 -13.07
CA ALA A 49 7.51 -2.41 -12.48
C ALA A 49 7.24 -3.73 -13.22
N ILE A 50 7.29 -4.85 -12.49
CA ILE A 50 6.97 -6.20 -12.99
C ILE A 50 5.55 -6.53 -12.55
N LEU A 51 4.70 -6.93 -13.49
CA LEU A 51 3.28 -7.15 -13.26
C LEU A 51 2.98 -8.63 -13.40
N VAL A 52 2.37 -9.21 -12.37
CA VAL A 52 2.00 -10.63 -12.37
C VAL A 52 0.52 -10.78 -12.11
N GLY A 53 -0.17 -11.52 -12.97
CA GLY A 53 -1.60 -11.74 -12.89
C GLY A 53 -2.03 -12.91 -13.77
N ARG A 54 -3.28 -13.35 -13.56
CA ARG A 54 -3.87 -14.47 -14.30
C ARG A 54 -4.34 -14.11 -15.71
N ARG A 55 -4.51 -12.81 -15.98
CA ARG A 55 -4.98 -12.29 -17.27
C ARG A 55 -3.81 -11.62 -17.98
N GLU A 56 -3.77 -11.75 -19.30
CA GLU A 56 -2.76 -11.07 -20.12
C GLU A 56 -2.80 -9.55 -19.91
N VAL A 57 -1.61 -8.97 -19.90
CA VAL A 57 -1.40 -7.54 -19.71
C VAL A 57 -1.55 -6.84 -21.05
N ARG A 58 -2.51 -5.91 -21.16
CA ARG A 58 -2.71 -5.06 -22.35
C ARG A 58 -2.01 -3.70 -22.32
N GLU A 59 -1.18 -3.43 -21.30
CA GLU A 59 -0.48 -2.15 -21.15
C GLU A 59 1.03 -2.35 -21.12
N THR A 60 1.71 -1.80 -22.13
CA THR A 60 3.16 -1.76 -22.27
C THR A 60 3.70 -0.47 -21.66
N ALA A 61 4.50 -0.57 -20.60
CA ALA A 61 5.39 0.52 -20.20
C ALA A 61 6.83 0.17 -20.63
N ALA A 62 7.35 1.03 -21.50
CA ALA A 62 8.72 1.21 -22.01
C ALA A 62 9.71 0.02 -21.93
N ARG A 63 10.04 -0.50 -23.12
CA ARG A 63 11.26 -1.27 -23.39
C ARG A 63 12.43 -0.30 -23.55
N ASP A 64 13.43 -0.47 -22.70
CA ASP A 64 14.87 -0.47 -23.00
C ASP A 64 15.61 -0.33 -21.67
N SER A 65 16.01 -1.47 -21.09
CA SER A 65 16.94 -1.46 -19.96
C SER A 65 17.97 -2.58 -20.12
N PRO A 66 19.25 -2.32 -19.79
CA PRO A 66 20.33 -3.29 -19.92
C PRO A 66 20.09 -4.54 -19.05
N PRO A 67 20.74 -5.68 -19.36
CA PRO A 67 20.58 -6.92 -18.61
C PRO A 67 20.92 -6.73 -17.12
N TRP A 68 20.00 -7.15 -16.26
CA TRP A 68 20.11 -7.04 -14.82
C TRP A 68 21.20 -7.97 -14.24
N ARG A 69 22.03 -7.43 -13.34
CA ARG A 69 22.87 -8.19 -12.39
C ARG A 69 22.49 -7.76 -10.98
N SER A 70 22.25 -8.72 -10.09
CA SER A 70 21.79 -8.45 -8.72
C SER A 70 22.89 -7.85 -7.83
N PRO A 71 22.70 -6.66 -7.25
CA PRO A 71 23.41 -6.28 -6.04
C PRO A 71 22.81 -7.09 -4.88
N ARG A 72 23.63 -7.95 -4.26
CA ARG A 72 23.26 -8.63 -3.01
C ARG A 72 23.45 -7.62 -1.89
N THR A 73 22.37 -7.01 -1.44
CA THR A 73 22.30 -6.25 -0.18
C THR A 73 21.01 -6.66 0.52
N SER A 74 21.01 -7.83 1.18
CA SER A 74 19.93 -8.14 2.11
C SER A 74 20.09 -7.25 3.33
N ASN A 75 19.00 -6.63 3.78
CA ASN A 75 18.74 -6.44 5.20
C ASN A 75 17.21 -6.44 5.38
N GLU A 76 16.73 -7.62 5.78
CA GLU A 76 15.42 -7.98 6.35
C GLU A 76 14.17 -7.53 5.58
N THR A 77 13.48 -8.50 4.96
CA THR A 77 12.20 -8.30 4.26
C THR A 77 11.17 -7.61 5.16
N GLN A 78 10.47 -6.61 4.64
CA GLN A 78 9.31 -6.00 5.30
C GLN A 78 8.01 -6.53 4.71
N THR A 79 7.06 -6.90 5.58
CA THR A 79 5.69 -7.23 5.19
C THR A 79 4.74 -6.27 5.88
N VAL A 80 3.88 -5.59 5.13
CA VAL A 80 2.81 -4.73 5.65
C VAL A 80 1.51 -5.18 4.99
N SER A 81 0.50 -5.49 5.79
CA SER A 81 -0.86 -5.69 5.29
C SER A 81 -1.62 -4.40 5.51
N PHE A 82 -2.39 -3.93 4.53
CA PHE A 82 -3.21 -2.75 4.72
C PHE A 82 -4.55 -2.82 4.01
N HIS A 83 -5.57 -2.20 4.62
CA HIS A 83 -6.83 -1.90 3.97
C HIS A 83 -6.62 -0.73 3.00
N PRO A 84 -6.92 -0.88 1.69
CA PRO A 84 -6.60 0.11 0.67
C PRO A 84 -7.74 1.12 0.42
N GLU A 85 -8.59 1.36 1.41
CA GLU A 85 -9.79 2.19 1.29
C GLU A 85 -10.80 1.74 0.21
N SER A 86 -11.93 2.46 0.11
CA SER A 86 -13.00 2.13 -0.82
C SER A 86 -12.82 2.89 -2.12
N ILE A 87 -12.29 2.24 -3.15
CA ILE A 87 -12.01 2.88 -4.45
C ILE A 87 -13.04 2.46 -5.49
N HIS A 88 -13.67 3.45 -6.13
CA HIS A 88 -14.59 3.22 -7.24
C HIS A 88 -13.87 2.57 -8.43
N ASN A 89 -14.55 1.67 -9.14
CA ASN A 89 -13.99 0.93 -10.26
C ASN A 89 -15.09 0.42 -11.21
N GLN A 90 -14.68 -0.21 -12.32
CA GLN A 90 -15.57 -0.74 -13.35
C GLN A 90 -16.63 -1.72 -12.84
N GLU A 91 -16.39 -2.42 -11.73
CA GLU A 91 -17.41 -3.33 -11.18
C GLU A 91 -18.54 -2.55 -10.51
N PHE A 92 -18.25 -1.44 -9.84
CA PHE A 92 -19.27 -0.52 -9.33
C PHE A 92 -20.06 0.15 -10.46
N GLU A 93 -19.40 0.53 -11.55
CA GLU A 93 -20.08 1.06 -12.75
C GLU A 93 -21.08 0.07 -13.33
N LYS A 94 -20.70 -1.21 -13.46
CA LYS A 94 -21.60 -2.28 -13.95
C LYS A 94 -22.80 -2.51 -13.03
N MET A 95 -22.65 -2.22 -11.73
CA MET A 95 -23.74 -2.26 -10.76
C MET A 95 -24.61 -1.00 -10.77
N GLY A 96 -24.33 -0.03 -11.66
CA GLY A 96 -25.06 1.24 -11.74
C GLY A 96 -24.71 2.23 -10.64
N ILE A 97 -23.61 2.00 -9.91
CA ILE A 97 -23.14 2.89 -8.85
C ILE A 97 -22.15 3.88 -9.45
N SER A 98 -22.53 5.15 -9.50
CA SER A 98 -21.65 6.24 -9.94
C SER A 98 -20.54 6.50 -8.91
N GLU A 99 -19.50 7.23 -9.33
CA GLU A 99 -18.41 7.69 -8.44
C GLU A 99 -18.91 8.51 -7.23
N THR A 100 -20.11 9.10 -7.33
CA THR A 100 -20.75 9.87 -6.27
C THR A 100 -21.81 9.09 -5.49
N GLY A 101 -22.12 7.86 -5.92
CA GLY A 101 -23.19 7.04 -5.34
C GLY A 101 -22.84 6.46 -3.97
N LEU A 102 -21.55 6.39 -3.63
CA LEU A 102 -21.03 5.98 -2.32
C LEU A 102 -19.84 6.89 -1.94
N PRO A 103 -19.43 6.92 -0.66
CA PRO A 103 -18.26 7.69 -0.24
C PRO A 103 -16.96 7.00 -0.64
N PHE A 104 -16.64 7.01 -1.94
CA PHE A 104 -15.37 6.49 -2.45
C PHE A 104 -14.21 7.45 -2.18
N ASP A 105 -13.04 6.88 -1.93
CA ASP A 105 -11.80 7.60 -1.69
C ASP A 105 -11.03 7.87 -2.98
N ASP A 106 -10.03 8.76 -2.90
CA ASP A 106 -9.17 9.08 -4.04
C ASP A 106 -8.33 7.84 -4.43
N PRO A 107 -8.39 7.36 -5.67
CA PRO A 107 -7.65 6.17 -6.10
C PRO A 107 -6.12 6.31 -6.02
N ALA A 108 -5.56 7.53 -6.02
CA ALA A 108 -4.12 7.73 -5.88
C ALA A 108 -3.61 7.37 -4.47
N PHE A 109 -4.51 7.37 -3.50
CA PHE A 109 -4.18 7.31 -2.09
C PHE A 109 -3.56 5.98 -1.64
N PRO A 110 -4.15 4.79 -1.94
CA PRO A 110 -3.59 3.52 -1.51
C PRO A 110 -2.24 3.22 -2.17
N GLY A 111 -2.05 3.71 -3.41
CA GLY A 111 -0.79 3.59 -4.10
C GLY A 111 0.31 4.47 -3.48
N ALA A 112 -0.03 5.70 -3.08
CA ALA A 112 0.93 6.57 -2.41
C ALA A 112 1.31 6.03 -1.02
N PHE A 113 0.34 5.51 -0.26
CA PHE A 113 0.59 4.81 0.99
C PHE A 113 1.52 3.61 0.80
N ALA A 114 1.29 2.78 -0.23
CA ALA A 114 2.14 1.64 -0.54
C ALA A 114 3.59 2.04 -0.83
N VAL A 115 3.83 3.19 -1.48
CA VAL A 115 5.19 3.74 -1.68
C VAL A 115 5.80 4.17 -0.35
N TRP A 116 5.07 4.91 0.49
CA TRP A 116 5.55 5.32 1.82
C TRP A 116 5.87 4.12 2.73
N ALA A 117 5.08 3.05 2.66
CA ALA A 117 5.30 1.83 3.43
C ALA A 117 6.64 1.13 3.10
N THR A 118 7.31 1.48 2.00
CA THR A 118 8.65 0.97 1.63
C THR A 118 9.81 1.76 2.24
N THR A 119 9.52 2.85 2.95
CA THR A 119 10.53 3.70 3.57
C THR A 119 11.06 3.11 4.87
N LEU A 120 12.24 3.57 5.31
CA LEU A 120 12.77 3.21 6.63
C LEU A 120 11.87 3.72 7.77
N GLU A 121 11.23 4.87 7.57
CA GLU A 121 10.28 5.46 8.52
C GLU A 121 9.13 4.51 8.83
N ALA A 122 8.57 3.84 7.83
CA ALA A 122 7.44 2.94 7.98
C ALA A 122 7.80 1.57 8.59
N ARG A 123 9.06 1.29 8.94
CA ARG A 123 9.52 -0.04 9.38
C ARG A 123 8.78 -0.61 10.59
N PHE A 124 8.27 0.25 11.47
CA PHE A 124 7.50 -0.18 12.64
C PHE A 124 6.17 -0.86 12.29
N LEU A 125 5.70 -0.71 11.05
CA LEU A 125 4.52 -1.41 10.53
C LEU A 125 4.81 -2.85 10.11
N HIS A 126 6.06 -3.32 10.20
CA HIS A 126 6.41 -4.69 9.88
C HIS A 126 5.52 -5.70 10.64
N GLY A 127 4.87 -6.60 9.89
CA GLY A 127 4.01 -7.65 10.42
C GLY A 127 2.64 -7.15 10.92
N ARG A 128 2.26 -5.90 10.63
CA ARG A 128 0.99 -5.30 11.05
C ARG A 128 -0.04 -5.23 9.93
N PHE A 129 -1.30 -5.18 10.35
CA PHE A 129 -2.45 -4.83 9.53
C PHE A 129 -2.90 -3.40 9.87
N VAL A 130 -2.81 -2.49 8.89
CA VAL A 130 -3.16 -1.08 9.06
C VAL A 130 -4.20 -0.62 8.05
N TRP A 131 -4.71 0.59 8.19
CA TRP A 131 -5.45 1.26 7.11
C TRP A 131 -4.51 2.16 6.34
N ALA A 132 -4.68 2.29 5.04
CA ALA A 132 -4.03 3.41 4.38
C ALA A 132 -4.61 4.70 5.03
N SER A 133 -3.79 5.49 5.72
CA SER A 133 -4.21 6.83 6.23
C SER A 133 -3.48 7.96 5.50
N TRP A 134 -4.23 9.01 5.17
CA TRP A 134 -3.73 10.24 4.57
C TRP A 134 -2.98 11.09 5.59
N ASP A 135 -3.30 10.88 6.86
CA ASP A 135 -2.59 11.43 7.98
C ASP A 135 -1.49 10.44 8.39
N ILE A 136 -0.32 10.57 7.78
CA ILE A 136 0.84 9.78 8.21
C ILE A 136 1.29 10.20 9.61
N ASP A 137 0.97 11.41 10.05
CA ASP A 137 1.27 11.84 11.41
C ASP A 137 0.44 11.04 12.42
N GLU A 138 -0.75 10.52 12.07
CA GLU A 138 -1.49 9.52 12.86
C GLU A 138 -0.64 8.26 13.15
N TYR A 139 0.14 7.85 12.17
CA TYR A 139 0.99 6.66 12.22
C TYR A 139 2.37 6.92 12.83
N SER A 140 2.99 8.06 12.56
CA SER A 140 4.33 8.39 13.05
C SER A 140 4.55 9.90 13.01
N PRO A 141 4.80 10.58 14.15
CA PRO A 141 4.95 10.06 15.52
C PRO A 141 3.63 9.92 16.32
N GLY A 142 2.48 9.74 15.65
CA GLY A 142 1.15 9.79 16.28
C GLY A 142 0.79 8.66 17.24
N GLU A 143 -0.48 8.68 17.66
CA GLU A 143 -1.03 7.77 18.68
C GLU A 143 -0.90 6.30 18.28
N ILE A 144 -0.98 5.97 17.00
CA ILE A 144 -0.79 4.58 16.54
C ILE A 144 0.65 4.13 16.80
N ARG A 145 1.65 5.01 16.62
CA ARG A 145 3.04 4.69 16.92
C ARG A 145 3.21 4.31 18.39
N LYS A 146 2.68 5.13 19.28
CA LYS A 146 2.77 4.92 20.73
C LYS A 146 2.14 3.58 21.12
N ARG A 147 0.94 3.29 20.61
CA ARG A 147 0.24 2.02 20.89
C ARG A 147 1.00 0.80 20.37
N ILE A 148 1.70 0.90 19.24
CA ILE A 148 2.55 -0.16 18.71
C ILE A 148 3.76 -0.42 19.62
N GLU A 149 4.32 0.63 20.22
CA GLU A 149 5.46 0.54 21.14
C GLU A 149 5.05 -0.02 22.51
N GLU A 150 3.86 0.35 23.00
CA GLU A 150 3.31 -0.13 24.28
C GLU A 150 2.77 -1.56 24.20
N ASN A 151 2.21 -1.97 23.05
CA ASN A 151 1.63 -3.30 22.86
C ASN A 151 2.12 -3.94 21.56
N VAL A 152 3.01 -4.92 21.71
CA VAL A 152 3.60 -5.66 20.59
C VAL A 152 2.56 -6.36 19.70
N ASP A 153 1.43 -6.79 20.28
CA ASP A 153 0.35 -7.50 19.59
C ASP A 153 -0.66 -6.56 18.92
N PHE A 154 -0.60 -5.26 19.21
CA PHE A 154 -1.47 -4.28 18.58
C PHE A 154 -1.30 -4.33 17.04
N LEU A 155 -2.43 -4.41 16.34
CA LEU A 155 -2.52 -4.53 14.87
C LEU A 155 -1.79 -5.74 14.27
N ARG A 156 -1.45 -6.77 15.06
CA ARG A 156 -0.98 -8.05 14.49
C ARG A 156 -2.17 -8.94 14.16
N VAL A 157 -2.09 -9.59 13.01
CA VAL A 157 -2.99 -10.69 12.69
C VAL A 157 -2.54 -11.90 13.48
N GLY A 158 -3.42 -12.43 14.33
CA GLY A 158 -3.16 -13.61 15.14
C GLY A 158 -4.40 -14.48 15.26
N VAL A 159 -4.19 -15.78 15.42
CA VAL A 159 -5.27 -16.73 15.75
C VAL A 159 -5.30 -16.87 17.27
N VAL A 160 -6.38 -16.39 17.90
CA VAL A 160 -6.57 -16.53 19.35
C VAL A 160 -7.59 -17.63 19.60
N GLY A 161 -7.14 -18.72 20.23
CA GLY A 161 -8.04 -19.75 20.72
C GLY A 161 -8.72 -19.28 22.01
N LEU A 162 -10.05 -19.19 22.01
CA LEU A 162 -10.79 -18.99 23.25
C LEU A 162 -10.77 -20.30 24.06
N LYS A 163 -10.33 -20.25 25.32
CA LYS A 163 -10.58 -21.37 26.25
C LYS A 163 -12.09 -21.44 26.47
N GLY A 164 -12.69 -22.55 26.05
CA GLY A 164 -14.15 -22.73 26.06
C GLY A 164 -14.75 -22.49 27.44
N ALA A 165 -15.92 -21.84 27.45
CA ALA A 165 -16.82 -21.87 28.59
C ALA A 165 -17.04 -23.34 28.98
N SER A 166 -16.92 -23.66 30.27
CA SER A 166 -17.31 -24.96 30.80
C SER A 166 -18.73 -25.27 30.31
N ARG A 167 -18.86 -26.33 29.50
CA ARG A 167 -20.17 -26.82 29.05
C ARG A 167 -20.97 -27.26 30.27
N GLY A 168 -21.93 -26.43 30.65
CA GLY A 168 -22.95 -26.70 31.64
C GLY A 168 -24.31 -26.25 31.10
N TRP A 169 -24.74 -26.88 30.01
CA TRP A 169 -26.14 -26.95 29.55
C TRP A 169 -26.32 -28.32 28.90
#